data_AF-A0A4S4LFA5-F1
#
_entry.id   AF-A0A4S4LFA5-F1
#
_cell.length_a   1.000
_cell.length_b   1.000
_cell.length_c   1.000
_cell.angle_alpha   90.00
_cell.angle_beta   90.00
_cell.angle_gamma   90.00
#
_symmetry.space_group_name_H-M   'P 1'
#
loop_
_entity.id
_entity.type
_entity.pdbx_description
1 polymer ?
#
loop_
_entity_poly.entity_id
_entity_poly.type
_entity_poly.pdbx_seq_one_letter_code
_entity_poly.pdbx_strand_id
1 'polypeptide(L)'
;MATPVAAASDQRPRPFRSFCELMVSRRSRIEGEIITARDCLILSPVPNTNYTLLLSSPNMPFAPEPLTHVENQPFAYHSDSMLGPFEHTKWPQAYFDREPHNIAAPMNPDLLNFNISDERGPGPTFPLRPSHSITKFDDVDIPWVMFSPAQFVVSQDLPGAQVSTLCDELLRRMRTSMMEVKQMSELIGCKQMTGNTSLDRYALASRVANYKYQAYRSACLYRAYTQLTQVPMSTFDTLLWFWEFQRILLDIRSWIIYMEVVKLRWDNPFFRVERSKDILPVRGVITSNIALAEHMLHIGIPVWLLRPAHTVTMNTLIERVKTVVQSGIHFSTSRTIRHGVHTAEVPLWMEAEHEDRSNIQEIVRHLYLTSQLTLHPLKAYSPMDMTSVAQSQASQKSNAALVHLQADVTDCSPHDVLDVIIDTPVKWAELIAAHNEKLYGTDIIFYHISFPLTLFTKRW
;
A
#
# COMPACT_ATOMS: atom_id res chain seq x y z
N MET A 1 42.20 -12.10 57.38
CA MET A 1 41.69 -13.00 56.33
C MET A 1 40.60 -12.26 55.59
N ALA A 2 40.90 -11.74 54.40
CA ALA A 2 39.92 -11.10 53.55
C ALA A 2 39.17 -12.19 52.76
N THR A 3 37.86 -12.25 52.92
CA THR A 3 36.97 -13.10 52.12
C THR A 3 37.06 -12.66 50.65
N PRO A 4 37.28 -13.56 49.69
CA PRO A 4 37.23 -13.17 48.29
C PRO A 4 35.76 -12.87 47.94
N VAL A 5 35.50 -11.63 47.55
CA VAL A 5 34.25 -11.27 46.88
C VAL A 5 34.25 -12.05 45.56
N ALA A 6 33.33 -13.02 45.46
CA ALA A 6 33.11 -13.74 44.21
C ALA A 6 32.80 -12.71 43.13
N ALA A 7 33.66 -12.64 42.11
CA ALA A 7 33.40 -11.88 40.90
C ALA A 7 32.08 -12.41 40.33
N ALA A 8 31.04 -11.56 40.32
CA ALA A 8 29.83 -11.84 39.58
C ALA A 8 30.26 -12.07 38.13
N SER A 9 30.23 -13.33 37.68
CA SER A 9 30.52 -13.66 36.30
C SER A 9 29.57 -12.86 35.43
N ASP A 10 30.13 -12.06 34.52
CA ASP A 10 29.42 -11.34 33.46
C ASP A 10 28.79 -12.38 32.51
N GLN A 11 27.71 -13.04 32.97
CA GLN A 11 26.98 -14.05 32.23
C GLN A 11 26.10 -13.33 31.23
N ARG A 12 26.70 -12.97 30.09
CA ARG A 12 25.93 -12.59 28.92
C ARG A 12 24.94 -13.73 28.61
N PRO A 13 23.64 -13.43 28.43
CA PRO A 13 22.63 -14.45 28.21
C PRO A 13 23.01 -15.30 27.00
N ARG A 14 23.08 -16.62 27.17
CA ARG A 14 23.49 -17.49 26.08
C ARG A 14 22.37 -17.67 25.04
N PRO A 15 22.71 -17.76 23.74
CA PRO A 15 21.77 -18.20 22.72
C PRO A 15 21.33 -19.66 22.93
N PHE A 16 20.18 -20.01 22.34
CA PHE A 16 19.74 -21.40 22.24
C PHE A 16 20.64 -22.19 21.29
N ARG A 17 20.97 -23.43 21.66
CA ARG A 17 21.85 -24.33 20.88
C ARG A 17 21.09 -25.13 19.83
N SER A 18 19.78 -25.27 19.98
CA SER A 18 18.92 -26.00 19.05
C SER A 18 17.51 -25.43 19.04
N PHE A 19 16.78 -25.72 17.96
CA PHE A 19 15.36 -25.39 17.88
C PHE A 19 14.53 -26.11 18.96
N CYS A 20 14.89 -27.36 19.29
CA CYS A 20 14.25 -28.10 20.39
C CYS A 20 14.38 -27.38 21.74
N GLU A 21 15.57 -26.86 22.04
CA GLU A 21 15.82 -26.11 23.27
C GLU A 21 14.93 -24.85 23.35
N LEU A 22 14.83 -24.13 22.23
CA LEU A 22 13.98 -22.95 22.07
C LEU A 22 12.48 -23.28 22.22
N MET A 23 12.03 -24.43 21.72
CA MET A 23 10.65 -24.89 21.88
C MET A 23 10.31 -25.23 23.33
N VAL A 24 11.27 -25.75 24.10
CA VAL A 24 11.10 -26.09 25.52
C VAL A 24 11.13 -24.85 26.40
N SER A 25 11.84 -23.78 26.01
CA SER A 25 11.92 -22.54 26.78
C SER A 25 10.67 -21.66 26.69
N ARG A 26 9.62 -22.11 25.99
CA ARG A 26 8.36 -21.36 25.91
C ARG A 26 7.73 -21.22 27.29
N ARG A 27 7.22 -20.04 27.60
CA ARG A 27 6.50 -19.77 28.85
C ARG A 27 5.39 -18.76 28.64
N SER A 28 4.36 -18.84 29.48
CA SER A 28 3.34 -17.78 29.51
C SER A 28 3.93 -16.50 30.11
N ARG A 29 3.44 -15.36 29.63
CA ARG A 29 3.72 -14.05 30.22
C ARG A 29 3.27 -14.01 31.68
N ILE A 30 4.09 -13.41 32.54
CA ILE A 30 3.74 -13.14 33.94
C ILE A 30 3.04 -11.78 34.02
N GLU A 31 2.02 -11.65 34.87
CA GLU A 31 1.33 -10.38 35.08
C GLU A 31 2.29 -9.29 35.56
N GLY A 32 2.20 -8.09 34.97
CA GLY A 32 3.11 -6.97 35.27
C GLY A 32 4.48 -7.03 34.59
N GLU A 33 4.83 -8.11 33.89
CA GLU A 33 6.07 -8.20 33.11
C GLU A 33 6.08 -7.17 31.97
N ILE A 34 7.10 -6.33 31.92
CA ILE A 34 7.31 -5.33 30.87
C ILE A 34 7.78 -6.05 29.61
N ILE A 35 7.06 -5.85 28.51
CA ILE A 35 7.39 -6.43 27.21
C ILE A 35 8.24 -5.45 26.44
N THR A 36 9.35 -5.95 25.88
CA THR A 36 10.25 -5.21 25.00
C THR A 36 10.15 -5.75 23.57
N ALA A 37 10.72 -5.05 22.60
CA ALA A 37 10.80 -5.54 21.22
C ALA A 37 11.68 -6.79 21.05
N ARG A 38 12.44 -7.18 22.08
CA ARG A 38 13.21 -8.43 22.06
C ARG A 38 12.35 -9.64 22.39
N ASP A 39 11.22 -9.45 23.05
CA ASP A 39 10.32 -10.51 23.48
C ASP A 39 9.43 -11.01 22.33
N CYS A 40 8.89 -12.21 22.50
CA CYS A 40 8.14 -12.91 21.47
C CYS A 40 6.81 -13.38 22.03
N LEU A 41 5.75 -12.61 21.79
CA LEU A 41 4.40 -13.17 21.81
C LEU A 41 4.29 -14.30 20.78
N ILE A 42 4.90 -14.07 19.60
CA ILE A 42 5.05 -15.06 18.54
C ILE A 42 6.47 -15.04 18.01
N LEU A 43 6.96 -16.22 17.66
CA LEU A 43 8.24 -16.43 17.01
C LEU A 43 8.05 -17.42 15.86
N SER A 44 8.62 -17.10 14.70
CA SER A 44 8.47 -17.91 13.50
C SER A 44 9.81 -18.05 12.78
N PRO A 45 10.24 -19.28 12.44
CA PRO A 45 11.35 -19.48 11.52
C PRO A 45 11.04 -18.87 10.15
N VAL A 46 12.00 -18.14 9.58
CA VAL A 46 11.86 -17.65 8.21
C VAL A 46 12.05 -18.83 7.25
N PRO A 47 11.13 -19.08 6.30
CA PRO A 47 11.25 -20.15 5.32
C PRO A 47 12.60 -20.13 4.59
N ASN A 48 13.14 -21.30 4.24
CA ASN A 48 14.39 -21.45 3.47
C ASN A 48 15.67 -20.89 4.12
N THR A 49 15.64 -20.55 5.42
CA THR A 49 16.83 -20.02 6.13
C THR A 49 17.49 -21.02 7.07
N ASN A 50 17.01 -22.27 7.13
CA ASN A 50 17.48 -23.29 8.08
C ASN A 50 17.54 -22.79 9.54
N TYR A 51 16.54 -22.02 9.97
CA TYR A 51 16.44 -21.41 11.30
C TYR A 51 17.55 -20.40 11.63
N THR A 52 18.31 -19.91 10.66
CA THR A 52 19.32 -18.86 10.89
C THR A 52 18.66 -17.49 11.11
N LEU A 53 17.50 -17.26 10.48
CA LEU A 53 16.68 -16.07 10.65
C LEU A 53 15.33 -16.42 11.27
N LEU A 54 14.91 -15.58 12.21
CA LEU A 54 13.64 -15.67 12.91
C LEU A 54 12.89 -14.36 12.76
N LEU A 55 11.57 -14.46 12.59
CA LEU A 55 10.64 -13.35 12.65
C LEU A 55 9.89 -13.43 13.98
N SER A 56 10.04 -12.40 14.81
CA SER A 56 9.39 -12.33 16.11
C SER A 56 8.47 -11.13 16.21
N SER A 57 7.35 -11.24 16.93
CA SER A 57 6.58 -10.06 17.33
C SER A 57 6.38 -10.02 18.84
N PRO A 58 6.60 -8.85 19.47
CA PRO A 58 6.25 -8.61 20.87
C PRO A 58 4.77 -8.31 21.08
N ASN A 59 4.04 -7.85 20.05
CA ASN A 59 2.68 -7.34 20.17
C ASN A 59 1.66 -8.01 19.25
N MET A 60 2.10 -8.84 18.29
CA MET A 60 1.22 -9.56 17.37
C MET A 60 1.19 -11.07 17.68
N PRO A 61 0.02 -11.73 17.58
CA PRO A 61 -0.11 -13.17 17.84
C PRO A 61 0.19 -14.04 16.61
N PHE A 62 0.59 -13.42 15.50
CA PHE A 62 0.95 -14.07 14.25
C PHE A 62 2.21 -13.44 13.66
N ALA A 63 2.90 -14.17 12.78
CA ALA A 63 4.01 -13.64 11.99
C ALA A 63 3.64 -13.71 10.51
N PRO A 64 3.63 -12.59 9.76
CA PRO A 64 3.37 -12.60 8.33
C PRO A 64 4.54 -13.24 7.58
N GLU A 65 4.26 -13.81 6.42
CA GLU A 65 5.29 -14.19 5.46
C GLU A 65 6.17 -12.97 5.13
N PRO A 66 7.49 -13.06 5.37
CA PRO A 66 8.40 -11.97 5.05
C PRO A 66 8.67 -11.90 3.55
N LEU A 67 8.96 -10.68 3.08
CA LEU A 67 9.38 -10.42 1.70
C LEU A 67 10.66 -11.19 1.37
N THR A 68 10.53 -12.23 0.57
CA THR A 68 11.68 -13.01 0.08
C THR A 68 11.65 -13.00 -1.44
N HIS A 69 12.45 -12.13 -2.04
CA HIS A 69 12.65 -12.13 -3.48
C HIS A 69 13.84 -13.04 -3.81
N VAL A 70 13.64 -13.98 -4.74
CA VAL A 70 14.72 -14.82 -5.25
C VAL A 70 15.44 -14.04 -6.33
N GLU A 71 16.75 -13.84 -6.15
CA GLU A 71 17.59 -13.15 -7.12
C GLU A 71 17.43 -13.79 -8.52
N ASN A 72 17.29 -12.96 -9.55
CA ASN A 72 17.04 -13.36 -10.95
C ASN A 72 15.65 -13.95 -11.25
N GLN A 73 14.69 -13.91 -10.32
CA GLN A 73 13.29 -14.17 -10.67
C GLN A 73 12.57 -12.86 -11.00
N PRO A 74 11.78 -12.80 -12.09
CA PRO A 74 10.98 -11.63 -12.37
C PRO A 74 9.85 -11.48 -11.35
N PHE A 75 9.49 -10.23 -11.04
CA PHE A 75 8.23 -9.95 -10.37
C PHE A 75 7.07 -10.38 -11.28
N ALA A 76 6.11 -11.08 -10.71
CA ALA A 76 4.94 -11.55 -11.43
C ALA A 76 3.69 -10.95 -10.80
N TYR A 77 2.75 -10.51 -11.64
CA TYR A 77 1.38 -10.39 -11.19
C TYR A 77 0.79 -11.78 -10.96
N HIS A 78 -0.26 -11.84 -10.17
CA HIS A 78 -1.10 -13.03 -10.00
C HIS A 78 -2.45 -12.82 -10.69
N SER A 79 -3.33 -13.82 -10.65
CA SER A 79 -4.62 -13.79 -11.36
C SER A 79 -5.57 -12.70 -10.86
N ASP A 80 -5.30 -12.16 -9.67
CA ASP A 80 -5.94 -10.98 -9.10
C ASP A 80 -5.23 -9.69 -9.50
N SER A 81 -4.28 -9.71 -10.44
CA SER A 81 -3.47 -8.57 -10.87
C SER A 81 -2.72 -7.85 -9.74
N MET A 82 -2.42 -8.56 -8.66
CA MET A 82 -1.57 -8.09 -7.56
C MET A 82 -0.19 -8.75 -7.57
N LEU A 83 0.77 -8.13 -6.87
CA LEU A 83 2.14 -8.62 -6.68
C LEU A 83 2.29 -9.53 -5.45
N GLY A 84 1.18 -10.05 -4.90
CA GLY A 84 1.20 -10.93 -3.74
C GLY A 84 1.82 -10.27 -2.50
N PRO A 85 2.81 -10.90 -1.84
CA PRO A 85 3.42 -10.35 -0.63
C PRO A 85 4.15 -9.03 -0.86
N PHE A 86 4.40 -8.64 -2.12
CA PHE A 86 5.01 -7.35 -2.48
C PHE A 86 4.02 -6.19 -2.54
N GLU A 87 2.71 -6.41 -2.33
CA GLU A 87 1.73 -5.33 -2.26
C GLU A 87 1.97 -4.43 -1.03
N HIS A 88 2.64 -3.29 -1.28
CA HIS A 88 3.26 -2.48 -0.24
C HIS A 88 2.28 -1.94 0.82
N THR A 89 1.08 -1.54 0.39
CA THR A 89 0.04 -0.95 1.24
C THR A 89 -0.96 -1.98 1.78
N LYS A 90 -0.94 -3.23 1.29
CA LYS A 90 -1.92 -4.28 1.64
C LYS A 90 -1.38 -5.40 2.52
N TRP A 91 -0.06 -5.62 2.51
CA TRP A 91 0.60 -6.63 3.35
C TRP A 91 1.63 -5.99 4.28
N PRO A 92 1.94 -6.57 5.47
CA PRO A 92 3.08 -6.14 6.24
C PRO A 92 4.38 -6.15 5.41
N GLN A 93 5.10 -5.03 5.41
CA GLN A 93 6.34 -4.82 4.64
C GLN A 93 7.47 -4.38 5.54
N ALA A 94 8.69 -4.48 5.02
CA ALA A 94 9.82 -3.82 5.63
C ALA A 94 9.63 -2.30 5.69
N TYR A 95 10.10 -1.69 6.79
CA TYR A 95 10.05 -0.23 6.97
C TYR A 95 10.74 0.50 5.82
N PHE A 96 10.15 1.61 5.38
CA PHE A 96 10.67 2.40 4.27
C PHE A 96 10.69 3.89 4.64
N ASP A 97 11.88 4.44 4.83
CA ASP A 97 12.08 5.81 5.34
C ASP A 97 11.50 6.90 4.44
N ARG A 98 11.37 6.66 3.13
CA ARG A 98 10.81 7.65 2.19
C ARG A 98 9.30 7.78 2.29
N GLU A 99 8.61 6.76 2.81
CA GLU A 99 7.16 6.75 2.97
C GLU A 99 6.78 6.13 4.32
N PRO A 100 7.20 6.78 5.43
CA PRO A 100 7.07 6.23 6.77
C PRO A 100 5.60 6.08 7.19
N HIS A 101 4.69 6.85 6.56
CA HIS A 101 3.26 6.79 6.84
C HIS A 101 2.64 5.44 6.49
N ASN A 102 3.23 4.65 5.60
CA ASN A 102 2.67 3.36 5.17
C ASN A 102 2.49 2.35 6.31
N ILE A 103 3.20 2.50 7.44
CA ILE A 103 2.97 1.67 8.63
C ILE A 103 1.54 1.83 9.18
N ALA A 104 0.89 2.95 8.87
CA ALA A 104 -0.43 3.33 9.34
C ALA A 104 -1.56 2.95 8.37
N ALA A 105 -1.25 2.25 7.27
CA ALA A 105 -2.27 1.85 6.31
C ALA A 105 -3.32 1.01 7.04
N PRO A 106 -4.62 1.22 6.80
CA PRO A 106 -5.65 0.40 7.44
C PRO A 106 -5.34 -1.08 7.26
N MET A 107 -5.53 -1.87 8.31
CA MET A 107 -5.32 -3.32 8.20
C MET A 107 -6.35 -3.93 7.24
N ASN A 108 -5.91 -4.94 6.52
CA ASN A 108 -6.80 -5.85 5.81
C ASN A 108 -7.84 -6.50 6.75
N PRO A 109 -9.15 -6.33 6.51
CA PRO A 109 -10.21 -6.97 7.29
C PRO A 109 -10.10 -8.50 7.35
N ASP A 110 -9.61 -9.15 6.30
CA ASP A 110 -9.41 -10.61 6.30
C ASP A 110 -8.42 -11.03 7.37
N LEU A 111 -7.35 -10.26 7.60
CA LEU A 111 -6.38 -10.52 8.67
C LEU A 111 -6.94 -10.27 10.07
N LEU A 112 -7.92 -9.38 10.20
CA LEU A 112 -8.61 -9.13 11.47
C LEU A 112 -9.54 -10.29 11.84
N ASN A 113 -10.18 -10.88 10.82
CA ASN A 113 -11.19 -11.93 10.97
C ASN A 113 -10.62 -13.34 10.80
N PHE A 114 -9.38 -13.49 10.32
CA PHE A 114 -8.71 -14.76 10.21
C PHE A 114 -8.65 -15.39 11.60
N ASN A 115 -9.11 -16.63 11.75
CA ASN A 115 -8.97 -17.38 12.99
C ASN A 115 -7.72 -18.23 12.88
N ILE A 116 -6.71 -17.95 13.71
CA ILE A 116 -5.61 -18.89 13.88
C ILE A 116 -6.10 -19.95 14.85
N SER A 117 -6.40 -21.15 14.35
CA SER A 117 -6.60 -22.33 15.19
C SER A 117 -5.35 -22.48 16.07
N ASP A 118 -5.52 -22.41 17.39
CA ASP A 118 -4.45 -22.68 18.35
C ASP A 118 -4.85 -23.77 19.34
N GLU A 119 -3.89 -24.26 20.13
CA GLU A 119 -4.10 -25.29 21.16
C GLU A 119 -5.11 -24.87 22.26
N ARG A 120 -5.48 -23.58 22.31
CA ARG A 120 -6.48 -22.99 23.23
C ARG A 120 -7.82 -22.71 22.53
N GLY A 121 -7.98 -23.08 21.25
CA GLY A 121 -9.19 -22.90 20.44
C GLY A 121 -9.05 -21.86 19.32
N PRO A 122 -10.12 -21.60 18.56
CA PRO A 122 -10.13 -20.49 17.60
C PRO A 122 -10.15 -19.16 18.37
N GLY A 123 -9.12 -18.34 18.20
CA GLY A 123 -9.05 -16.99 18.74
C GLY A 123 -8.84 -15.95 17.63
N PRO A 124 -9.28 -14.69 17.84
CA PRO A 124 -9.08 -13.64 16.84
C PRO A 124 -7.59 -13.38 16.61
N THR A 125 -7.19 -13.25 15.35
CA THR A 125 -5.79 -12.95 14.97
C THR A 125 -5.35 -11.56 15.41
N PHE A 126 -6.28 -10.67 15.76
CA PHE A 126 -5.96 -9.33 16.22
C PHE A 126 -6.63 -9.02 17.57
N PRO A 127 -5.91 -8.47 18.57
CA PRO A 127 -6.46 -8.09 19.85
C PRO A 127 -7.25 -6.75 19.75
N LEU A 128 -8.30 -6.71 18.93
CA LEU A 128 -9.14 -5.51 18.79
C LEU A 128 -10.09 -5.36 19.97
N ARG A 129 -10.14 -4.15 20.55
CA ARG A 129 -11.23 -3.71 21.43
C ARG A 129 -11.77 -2.34 20.98
N PRO A 130 -13.02 -1.99 21.33
CA PRO A 130 -13.74 -0.83 20.78
C PRO A 130 -13.12 0.55 21.06
N SER A 131 -12.16 0.66 21.97
CA SER A 131 -11.65 1.93 22.49
C SER A 131 -10.64 2.66 21.59
N HIS A 132 -10.21 2.05 20.48
CA HIS A 132 -9.12 2.59 19.66
C HIS A 132 -9.48 2.61 18.18
N SER A 133 -10.31 3.57 17.79
CA SER A 133 -10.57 3.85 16.38
C SER A 133 -9.42 4.66 15.80
N ILE A 134 -8.77 4.11 14.77
CA ILE A 134 -8.14 4.95 13.74
C ILE A 134 -9.20 5.87 13.13
N THR A 135 -8.75 6.86 12.38
CA THR A 135 -9.63 7.68 11.53
C THR A 135 -10.58 6.77 10.77
N LYS A 136 -11.89 7.02 10.92
CA LYS A 136 -12.94 6.22 10.29
C LYS A 136 -13.14 6.70 8.86
N PHE A 137 -13.38 5.74 7.98
CA PHE A 137 -13.75 5.96 6.60
C PHE A 137 -15.14 5.35 6.36
N ASP A 138 -15.94 5.99 5.54
CA ASP A 138 -17.33 5.60 5.25
C ASP A 138 -17.38 4.23 4.57
N ASP A 139 -16.52 4.02 3.57
CA ASP A 139 -16.37 2.74 2.88
C ASP A 139 -15.02 2.12 3.26
N VAL A 140 -15.00 1.37 4.36
CA VAL A 140 -13.79 0.69 4.85
C VAL A 140 -13.35 -0.42 3.89
N ASP A 141 -14.31 -1.03 3.18
CA ASP A 141 -14.08 -2.25 2.40
C ASP A 141 -13.61 -1.98 0.98
N ILE A 142 -13.87 -0.80 0.39
CA ILE A 142 -13.51 -0.51 -1.01
C ILE A 142 -12.05 -0.83 -1.40
N PRO A 143 -11.02 -0.65 -0.56
CA PRO A 143 -9.66 -0.99 -0.93
C PRO A 143 -9.34 -2.49 -0.82
N TRP A 144 -10.28 -3.28 -0.31
CA TRP A 144 -10.18 -4.72 -0.08
C TRP A 144 -11.16 -5.52 -0.94
N VAL A 145 -12.08 -4.83 -1.64
CA VAL A 145 -13.03 -5.48 -2.56
C VAL A 145 -12.25 -6.27 -3.61
N MET A 146 -12.53 -7.57 -3.66
CA MET A 146 -12.04 -8.45 -4.71
C MET A 146 -12.79 -8.17 -6.00
N PHE A 147 -12.05 -8.10 -7.11
CA PHE A 147 -12.66 -7.96 -8.41
C PHE A 147 -13.46 -9.21 -8.76
N SER A 148 -14.73 -9.01 -9.11
CA SER A 148 -15.61 -10.05 -9.61
C SER A 148 -15.92 -9.82 -11.09
N PRO A 149 -15.95 -10.85 -11.95
CA PRO A 149 -16.39 -10.72 -13.33
C PRO A 149 -17.80 -10.11 -13.47
N ALA A 150 -18.65 -10.23 -12.45
CA ALA A 150 -19.99 -9.62 -12.45
C ALA A 150 -19.95 -8.08 -12.36
N GLN A 151 -18.84 -7.50 -11.90
CA GLN A 151 -18.62 -6.06 -11.84
C GLN A 151 -18.07 -5.50 -13.15
N PHE A 152 -17.79 -6.37 -14.14
CA PHE A 152 -17.23 -6.01 -15.42
C PHE A 152 -18.33 -6.01 -16.49
N VAL A 153 -18.66 -4.82 -17.01
CA VAL A 153 -19.75 -4.64 -17.99
C VAL A 153 -19.16 -4.56 -19.39
N VAL A 154 -19.33 -5.65 -20.17
CA VAL A 154 -18.90 -5.74 -21.57
C VAL A 154 -19.59 -4.66 -22.41
N SER A 155 -18.80 -3.86 -23.13
CA SER A 155 -19.34 -2.86 -24.06
C SER A 155 -20.17 -3.56 -25.15
N GLN A 156 -21.41 -3.10 -25.33
CA GLN A 156 -22.29 -3.61 -26.40
C GLN A 156 -21.78 -3.18 -27.79
N ASP A 157 -21.01 -2.10 -27.87
CA ASP A 157 -20.49 -1.53 -29.11
C ASP A 157 -19.25 -2.29 -29.62
N LEU A 158 -18.53 -2.98 -28.73
CA LEU A 158 -17.30 -3.71 -29.03
C LEU A 158 -17.32 -5.15 -28.49
N PRO A 159 -18.30 -5.98 -28.88
CA PRO A 159 -18.52 -7.30 -28.28
C PRO A 159 -17.36 -8.28 -28.54
N GLY A 160 -16.59 -8.07 -29.61
CA GLY A 160 -15.43 -8.90 -29.97
C GLY A 160 -14.10 -8.48 -29.33
N ALA A 161 -14.02 -7.26 -28.75
CA ALA A 161 -12.75 -6.72 -28.26
C ALA A 161 -12.51 -6.94 -26.75
N GLN A 162 -13.45 -7.57 -26.03
CA GLN A 162 -13.42 -7.70 -24.56
C GLN A 162 -13.13 -6.37 -23.84
N VAL A 163 -13.59 -5.27 -24.45
CA VAL A 163 -13.43 -3.91 -23.95
C VAL A 163 -14.62 -3.55 -23.09
N SER A 164 -14.37 -2.98 -21.90
CA SER A 164 -15.42 -2.79 -20.91
C SER A 164 -15.09 -1.76 -19.84
N THR A 165 -16.12 -1.40 -19.08
CA THR A 165 -16.05 -0.55 -17.90
C THR A 165 -16.46 -1.31 -16.64
N LEU A 166 -16.11 -0.76 -15.48
CA LEU A 166 -16.65 -1.22 -14.20
C LEU A 166 -18.13 -0.84 -14.10
N CYS A 167 -18.90 -1.61 -13.33
CA CYS A 167 -20.31 -1.30 -13.08
C CYS A 167 -20.47 0.01 -12.28
N ASP A 168 -21.59 0.70 -12.53
CA ASP A 168 -21.87 2.03 -11.95
C ASP A 168 -21.84 2.04 -10.42
N GLU A 169 -22.28 0.95 -9.77
CA GLU A 169 -22.28 0.84 -8.32
C GLU A 169 -20.85 0.86 -7.75
N LEU A 170 -19.92 0.14 -8.38
CA LEU A 170 -18.52 0.13 -7.96
C LEU A 170 -17.86 1.50 -8.22
N LEU A 171 -18.12 2.09 -9.38
CA LEU A 171 -17.63 3.43 -9.73
C LEU A 171 -18.15 4.50 -8.74
N ARG A 172 -19.41 4.41 -8.33
CA ARG A 172 -20.01 5.31 -7.34
C ARG A 172 -19.29 5.20 -5.98
N ARG A 173 -19.06 3.98 -5.48
CA ARG A 173 -18.31 3.75 -4.24
C ARG A 173 -16.88 4.29 -4.30
N MET A 174 -16.21 4.08 -5.43
CA MET A 174 -14.88 4.63 -5.69
C MET A 174 -14.89 6.16 -5.68
N ARG A 175 -15.85 6.80 -6.36
CA ARG A 175 -16.01 8.25 -6.37
C ARG A 175 -16.21 8.82 -4.97
N THR A 176 -17.12 8.24 -4.20
CA THR A 176 -17.40 8.66 -2.82
C THR A 176 -16.14 8.58 -1.96
N SER A 177 -15.42 7.46 -2.01
CA SER A 177 -14.19 7.25 -1.23
C SER A 177 -13.06 8.18 -1.65
N MET A 178 -12.93 8.47 -2.95
CA MET A 178 -11.96 9.45 -3.48
C MET A 178 -12.26 10.86 -2.97
N MET A 179 -13.52 11.28 -2.99
CA MET A 179 -13.93 12.60 -2.50
C MET A 179 -13.75 12.73 -0.99
N GLU A 180 -14.07 11.68 -0.23
CA GLU A 180 -13.82 11.60 1.21
C GLU A 180 -12.35 11.86 1.53
N VAL A 181 -11.42 11.06 0.98
CA VAL A 181 -10.00 11.18 1.32
C VAL A 181 -9.41 12.50 0.87
N LYS A 182 -9.89 13.06 -0.25
CA LYS A 182 -9.51 14.41 -0.70
C LYS A 182 -9.87 15.44 0.38
N GLN A 183 -11.13 15.49 0.80
CA GLN A 183 -11.61 16.45 1.82
C GLN A 183 -10.85 16.32 3.15
N MET A 184 -10.62 15.08 3.60
CA MET A 184 -9.88 14.83 4.83
C MET A 184 -8.42 15.28 4.72
N SER A 185 -7.75 14.96 3.61
CA SER A 185 -6.35 15.36 3.38
C SER A 185 -6.18 16.88 3.32
N GLU A 186 -7.11 17.59 2.68
CA GLU A 186 -7.14 19.06 2.61
C GLU A 186 -7.35 19.68 3.98
N LEU A 187 -8.28 19.14 4.78
CA LEU A 187 -8.52 19.61 6.15
C LEU A 187 -7.27 19.48 7.02
N ILE A 188 -6.55 18.35 6.93
CA ILE A 188 -5.29 18.14 7.65
C ILE A 188 -4.24 19.13 7.14
N GLY A 189 -4.07 19.26 5.83
CA GLY A 189 -3.14 20.22 5.21
C GLY A 189 -3.37 21.65 5.71
N CYS A 190 -4.63 22.09 5.74
CA CYS A 190 -5.03 23.39 6.29
C CYS A 190 -4.63 23.53 7.76
N LYS A 191 -4.99 22.57 8.62
CA LYS A 191 -4.63 22.58 10.05
C LYS A 191 -3.12 22.67 10.26
N GLN A 192 -2.34 21.98 9.43
CA GLN A 192 -0.89 22.03 9.49
C GLN A 192 -0.33 23.39 9.08
N MET A 193 -0.93 24.08 8.12
CA MET A 193 -0.44 25.38 7.65
C MET A 193 -0.87 26.54 8.55
N THR A 194 -2.04 26.46 9.19
CA THR A 194 -2.54 27.51 10.09
C THR A 194 -2.06 27.39 11.55
N GLY A 195 -1.24 26.39 11.87
CA GLY A 195 -0.70 26.21 13.22
C GLY A 195 0.19 27.39 13.64
N ASN A 196 -0.22 28.10 14.69
CA ASN A 196 0.32 29.37 15.21
C ASN A 196 1.72 29.29 15.86
N THR A 197 2.63 28.47 15.33
CA THR A 197 3.96 28.27 15.91
C THR A 197 5.00 28.99 15.05
N SER A 198 5.95 29.72 15.67
CA SER A 198 7.14 30.19 14.96
C SER A 198 7.89 28.98 14.41
N LEU A 199 7.82 28.78 13.10
CA LEU A 199 8.37 27.60 12.46
C LEU A 199 9.82 27.85 12.05
N ASP A 200 10.69 27.00 12.54
CA ASP A 200 12.00 26.77 11.93
C ASP A 200 11.82 26.29 10.46
N ARG A 201 12.78 26.65 9.61
CA ARG A 201 12.87 26.27 8.20
C ARG A 201 12.68 24.76 7.98
N TYR A 202 13.23 23.90 8.83
CA TYR A 202 13.09 22.44 8.66
C TYR A 202 11.63 21.98 8.83
N ALA A 203 10.94 22.50 9.85
CA ALA A 203 9.55 22.17 10.11
C ALA A 203 8.62 22.70 9.00
N LEU A 204 8.90 23.89 8.45
CA LEU A 204 8.17 24.40 7.28
C LEU A 204 8.41 23.54 6.04
N ALA A 205 9.67 23.19 5.74
CA ALA A 205 10.01 22.33 4.61
C ALA A 205 9.30 20.96 4.69
N SER A 206 9.23 20.36 5.88
CA SER A 206 8.50 19.12 6.11
C SER A 206 7.00 19.26 5.85
N ARG A 207 6.36 20.36 6.31
CA ARG A 207 4.94 20.63 6.02
C ARG A 207 4.68 20.79 4.53
N VAL A 208 5.52 21.54 3.82
CA VAL A 208 5.42 21.72 2.36
C VAL A 208 5.61 20.40 1.62
N ALA A 209 6.57 19.56 2.04
CA ALA A 209 6.79 18.24 1.44
C ALA A 209 5.56 17.34 1.61
N ASN A 210 4.96 17.31 2.80
CA ASN A 210 3.74 16.56 3.08
C ASN A 210 2.56 17.04 2.22
N TYR A 211 2.38 18.35 2.09
CA TYR A 211 1.34 18.93 1.24
C TYR A 211 1.52 18.54 -0.23
N LYS A 212 2.75 18.67 -0.76
CA LYS A 212 3.06 18.28 -2.15
C LYS A 212 2.83 16.80 -2.39
N TYR A 213 3.21 15.95 -1.44
CA TYR A 213 2.97 14.51 -1.51
C TYR A 213 1.46 14.22 -1.61
N GLN A 214 0.66 14.80 -0.73
CA GLN A 214 -0.80 14.62 -0.73
C GLN A 214 -1.46 15.11 -2.02
N ALA A 215 -1.10 16.31 -2.48
CA ALA A 215 -1.63 16.86 -3.72
C ALA A 215 -1.31 15.95 -4.93
N TYR A 216 -0.07 15.45 -5.01
CA TYR A 216 0.34 14.51 -6.04
C TYR A 216 -0.46 13.20 -5.98
N ARG A 217 -0.58 12.58 -4.81
CA ARG A 217 -1.32 11.32 -4.65
C ARG A 217 -2.81 11.48 -4.94
N SER A 218 -3.42 12.60 -4.54
CA SER A 218 -4.81 12.93 -4.89
C SER A 218 -5.01 13.07 -6.40
N ALA A 219 -4.06 13.69 -7.11
CA ALA A 219 -4.09 13.77 -8.57
C ALA A 219 -3.94 12.39 -9.24
N CYS A 220 -3.08 11.52 -8.71
CA CYS A 220 -2.94 10.14 -9.16
C CYS A 220 -4.24 9.34 -8.95
N LEU A 221 -4.90 9.51 -7.80
CA LEU A 221 -6.17 8.85 -7.49
C LEU A 221 -7.27 9.28 -8.47
N TYR A 222 -7.37 10.58 -8.73
CA TYR A 222 -8.30 11.14 -9.70
C TYR A 222 -8.02 10.61 -11.11
N ARG A 223 -6.75 10.54 -11.52
CA ARG A 223 -6.37 9.97 -12.82
C ARG A 223 -6.82 8.51 -12.95
N ALA A 224 -6.55 7.68 -11.94
CA ALA A 224 -6.97 6.28 -11.95
C ALA A 224 -8.49 6.13 -12.06
N TYR A 225 -9.25 6.95 -11.31
CA TYR A 225 -10.70 6.99 -11.40
C TYR A 225 -11.21 7.43 -12.79
N THR A 226 -10.64 8.49 -13.35
CA THR A 226 -11.00 8.99 -14.68
C THR A 226 -10.70 7.96 -15.76
N GLN A 227 -9.57 7.26 -15.66
CA GLN A 227 -9.23 6.18 -16.58
C GLN A 227 -10.26 5.05 -16.55
N LEU A 228 -10.68 4.62 -15.35
CA LEU A 228 -11.68 3.56 -15.17
C LEU A 228 -13.09 3.93 -15.62
N THR A 229 -13.39 5.23 -15.70
CA THR A 229 -14.73 5.74 -16.06
C THR A 229 -14.83 6.14 -17.53
N GLN A 230 -13.78 6.70 -18.10
CA GLN A 230 -13.83 7.31 -19.43
C GLN A 230 -13.18 6.47 -20.53
N VAL A 231 -12.28 5.57 -20.16
CA VAL A 231 -11.53 4.78 -21.15
C VAL A 231 -11.98 3.33 -21.07
N PRO A 232 -12.73 2.84 -22.07
CA PRO A 232 -13.01 1.42 -22.20
C PRO A 232 -11.69 0.66 -22.40
N MET A 233 -11.46 -0.38 -21.61
CA MET A 233 -10.21 -1.13 -21.59
C MET A 233 -10.44 -2.64 -21.56
N SER A 234 -9.39 -3.43 -21.82
CA SER A 234 -9.44 -4.88 -21.61
C SER A 234 -9.69 -5.20 -20.14
N THR A 235 -10.23 -6.39 -19.83
CA THR A 235 -10.42 -6.82 -18.43
C THR A 235 -9.13 -6.75 -17.61
N PHE A 236 -7.99 -7.07 -18.22
CA PHE A 236 -6.69 -7.02 -17.54
C PHE A 236 -6.30 -5.58 -17.18
N ASP A 237 -6.42 -4.66 -18.12
CA ASP A 237 -6.06 -3.26 -17.91
C ASP A 237 -7.01 -2.58 -16.92
N THR A 238 -8.31 -2.88 -17.00
CA THR A 238 -9.30 -2.45 -16.01
C THR A 238 -8.94 -2.95 -14.61
N LEU A 239 -8.53 -4.22 -14.49
CA LEU A 239 -8.04 -4.77 -13.22
C LEU A 239 -6.82 -4.01 -12.71
N LEU A 240 -5.80 -3.79 -13.54
CA LEU A 240 -4.60 -3.06 -13.13
C LEU A 240 -4.92 -1.66 -12.62
N TRP A 241 -5.77 -0.91 -13.34
CA TRP A 241 -6.19 0.42 -12.91
C TRP A 241 -7.07 0.40 -11.66
N PHE A 242 -7.93 -0.62 -11.52
CA PHE A 242 -8.76 -0.80 -10.33
C PHE A 242 -7.90 -1.03 -9.08
N TRP A 243 -6.90 -1.89 -9.17
CA TRP A 243 -5.98 -2.13 -8.06
C TRP A 243 -5.08 -0.94 -7.79
N GLU A 244 -4.64 -0.24 -8.85
CA GLU A 244 -3.89 1.01 -8.70
C GLU A 244 -4.71 2.06 -7.94
N PHE A 245 -5.98 2.23 -8.26
CA PHE A 245 -6.89 3.09 -7.51
C PHE A 245 -6.93 2.70 -6.03
N GLN A 246 -7.10 1.42 -5.72
CA GLN A 246 -7.13 0.94 -4.33
C GLN A 246 -5.79 1.15 -3.60
N ARG A 247 -4.64 0.93 -4.26
CA ARG A 247 -3.31 1.18 -3.69
C ARG A 247 -3.13 2.65 -3.34
N ILE A 248 -3.52 3.56 -4.24
CA ILE A 248 -3.42 4.99 -4.01
C ILE A 248 -4.38 5.43 -2.91
N LEU A 249 -5.60 4.91 -2.89
CA LEU A 249 -6.57 5.18 -1.85
C LEU A 249 -6.04 4.76 -0.47
N LEU A 250 -5.48 3.54 -0.35
CA LEU A 250 -4.87 3.07 0.91
C LEU A 250 -3.70 3.93 1.36
N ASP A 251 -2.85 4.37 0.42
CA ASP A 251 -1.72 5.24 0.73
C ASP A 251 -2.17 6.60 1.29
N ILE A 252 -3.19 7.22 0.69
CA ILE A 252 -3.75 8.48 1.21
C ILE A 252 -4.41 8.24 2.58
N ARG A 253 -5.19 7.17 2.74
CA ARG A 253 -5.77 6.78 4.05
C ARG A 253 -4.69 6.54 5.10
N SER A 254 -3.60 5.89 4.72
CA SER A 254 -2.43 5.65 5.55
C SER A 254 -1.81 6.96 6.01
N TRP A 255 -1.65 7.92 5.12
CA TRP A 255 -1.15 9.25 5.48
C TRP A 255 -2.11 9.98 6.42
N ILE A 256 -3.42 9.95 6.17
CA ILE A 256 -4.43 10.56 7.05
C ILE A 256 -4.29 10.01 8.49
N ILE A 257 -4.30 8.68 8.65
CA ILE A 257 -4.13 8.03 9.96
C ILE A 257 -2.77 8.37 10.57
N TYR A 258 -1.72 8.37 9.75
CA TYR A 258 -0.39 8.70 10.21
C TYR A 258 -0.34 10.11 10.81
N MET A 259 -0.91 11.10 10.13
CA MET A 259 -0.89 12.48 10.58
C MET A 259 -1.79 12.72 11.80
N GLU A 260 -2.95 12.09 11.87
CA GLU A 260 -3.92 12.31 12.95
C GLU A 260 -3.65 11.48 14.21
N VAL A 261 -3.01 10.32 14.07
CA VAL A 261 -2.84 9.37 15.18
C VAL A 261 -1.37 9.05 15.42
N VAL A 262 -0.69 8.48 14.41
CA VAL A 262 0.63 7.88 14.61
C VAL A 262 1.68 8.93 14.92
N LYS A 263 1.70 10.03 14.17
CA LYS A 263 2.65 11.13 14.36
C LYS A 263 2.49 11.80 15.71
N LEU A 264 1.26 11.95 16.20
CA LEU A 264 1.00 12.50 17.54
C LEU A 264 1.54 11.59 18.64
N ARG A 265 1.44 10.27 18.47
CA ARG A 265 2.04 9.29 19.39
C ARG A 265 3.57 9.29 19.28
N TRP A 266 4.10 9.38 18.06
CA TRP A 266 5.53 9.40 17.74
C TRP A 266 6.24 10.60 18.36
N ASP A 267 5.65 11.79 18.22
CA ASP A 267 6.23 13.05 18.68
C ASP A 267 6.06 13.24 20.20
N ASN A 268 5.25 12.40 20.88
CA ASN A 268 5.04 12.46 22.32
C ASN A 268 5.99 11.51 23.08
N PRO A 269 7.05 12.01 23.74
CA PRO A 269 8.02 11.16 24.44
C PRO A 269 7.45 10.44 25.67
N PHE A 270 6.28 10.87 26.17
CA PHE A 270 5.60 10.27 27.31
C PHE A 270 4.54 9.25 26.90
N PHE A 271 4.22 9.16 25.60
CA PHE A 271 3.24 8.18 25.13
C PHE A 271 3.85 6.78 25.18
N ARG A 272 3.21 5.88 25.92
CA ARG A 272 3.54 4.46 25.93
C ARG A 272 2.27 3.63 25.97
N VAL A 273 2.17 2.68 25.06
CA VAL A 273 1.18 1.61 25.14
C VAL A 273 1.55 0.70 26.31
N GLU A 274 0.76 0.77 27.38
CA GLU A 274 0.98 -0.02 28.59
C GLU A 274 0.46 -1.47 28.46
N ARG A 275 -0.48 -1.71 27.54
CA ARG A 275 -1.14 -3.01 27.38
C ARG A 275 -1.12 -3.44 25.93
N SER A 276 -1.02 -4.75 25.67
CA SER A 276 -1.20 -5.35 24.34
C SER A 276 -2.57 -5.09 23.69
N LYS A 277 -3.43 -4.31 24.35
CA LYS A 277 -4.81 -3.97 24.00
C LYS A 277 -4.94 -2.58 23.35
N ASP A 278 -3.84 -1.83 23.24
CA ASP A 278 -3.82 -0.47 22.63
C ASP A 278 -3.12 -0.43 21.26
N ILE A 279 -3.02 -1.60 20.62
CA ILE A 279 -2.44 -1.78 19.29
C ILE A 279 -3.41 -1.27 18.23
N LEU A 280 -2.89 -0.48 17.29
CA LEU A 280 -3.64 0.10 16.19
C LEU A 280 -3.96 -0.96 15.12
N PRO A 281 -5.18 -0.98 14.56
CA PRO A 281 -5.58 -1.86 13.45
C PRO A 281 -5.00 -1.39 12.12
N VAL A 282 -3.68 -1.33 12.04
CA VAL A 282 -2.93 -0.88 10.85
C VAL A 282 -1.98 -1.98 10.38
N ARG A 283 -1.56 -1.89 9.12
CA ARG A 283 -0.68 -2.82 8.43
C ARG A 283 0.59 -3.16 9.22
N GLY A 284 1.15 -2.19 9.95
CA GLY A 284 2.33 -2.40 10.75
C GLY A 284 3.62 -2.47 9.93
N VAL A 285 4.65 -3.09 10.51
CA VAL A 285 6.00 -3.04 9.94
C VAL A 285 6.86 -4.24 10.30
N ILE A 286 7.61 -4.72 9.31
CA ILE A 286 8.72 -5.65 9.49
C ILE A 286 10.02 -4.83 9.57
N THR A 287 10.91 -5.13 10.51
CA THR A 287 12.20 -4.43 10.58
C THR A 287 13.27 -5.31 11.20
N SER A 288 14.54 -5.08 10.86
CA SER A 288 15.69 -5.64 11.58
C SER A 288 16.26 -4.67 12.61
N ASN A 289 15.79 -3.43 12.64
CA ASN A 289 16.23 -2.40 13.57
C ASN A 289 15.47 -2.53 14.91
N ILE A 290 16.16 -2.97 15.95
CA ILE A 290 15.58 -3.15 17.28
C ILE A 290 15.07 -1.84 17.90
N ALA A 291 15.75 -0.71 17.67
CA ALA A 291 15.34 0.58 18.21
C ALA A 291 14.04 1.06 17.55
N LEU A 292 13.92 0.86 16.24
CA LEU A 292 12.66 1.11 15.52
C LEU A 292 11.55 0.19 16.05
N ALA A 293 11.84 -1.10 16.21
CA ALA A 293 10.85 -2.05 16.70
C ALA A 293 10.33 -1.69 18.11
N GLU A 294 11.23 -1.27 19.00
CA GLU A 294 10.90 -0.78 20.33
C GLU A 294 10.01 0.46 20.26
N HIS A 295 10.31 1.40 19.35
CA HIS A 295 9.49 2.59 19.17
C HIS A 295 8.09 2.25 18.64
N MET A 296 7.99 1.37 17.63
CA MET A 296 6.71 0.90 17.07
C MET A 296 5.85 0.21 18.13
N LEU A 297 6.46 -0.62 18.97
CA LEU A 297 5.81 -1.23 20.12
C LEU A 297 5.23 -0.17 21.06
N HIS A 298 6.01 0.85 21.42
CA HIS A 298 5.58 1.92 22.32
C HIS A 298 4.40 2.74 21.80
N ILE A 299 4.33 3.00 20.50
CA ILE A 299 3.23 3.77 19.89
C ILE A 299 2.03 2.89 19.49
N GLY A 300 2.13 1.58 19.68
CA GLY A 300 1.06 0.62 19.39
C GLY A 300 0.94 0.24 17.91
N ILE A 301 2.01 0.35 17.12
CA ILE A 301 2.03 -0.15 15.74
C ILE A 301 2.36 -1.65 15.76
N PRO A 302 1.61 -2.51 15.04
CA PRO A 302 1.99 -3.90 14.84
C PRO A 302 3.41 -4.01 14.29
N VAL A 303 4.26 -4.78 14.98
CA VAL A 303 5.68 -4.86 14.60
C VAL A 303 6.21 -6.27 14.62
N TRP A 304 7.00 -6.59 13.61
CA TRP A 304 7.72 -7.86 13.49
C TRP A 304 9.22 -7.59 13.31
N LEU A 305 10.01 -8.09 14.25
CA LEU A 305 11.45 -8.01 14.24
C LEU A 305 12.05 -9.22 13.50
N LEU A 306 12.66 -8.96 12.34
CA LEU A 306 13.48 -9.92 11.63
C LEU A 306 14.88 -9.93 12.24
N ARG A 307 15.31 -11.06 12.80
CA ARG A 307 16.58 -11.13 13.54
C ARG A 307 17.29 -12.46 13.39
N PRO A 308 18.63 -12.49 13.52
CA PRO A 308 19.38 -13.74 13.59
C PRO A 308 18.99 -14.57 14.80
N ALA A 309 18.94 -15.88 14.66
CA ALA A 309 18.54 -16.79 15.74
C ALA A 309 19.41 -16.67 17.00
N HIS A 310 20.70 -16.37 16.85
CA HIS A 310 21.61 -16.19 17.98
C HIS A 310 21.26 -14.99 18.88
N THR A 311 20.40 -14.08 18.42
CA THR A 311 19.92 -12.94 19.23
C THR A 311 18.78 -13.32 20.18
N VAL A 312 18.20 -14.51 20.01
CA VAL A 312 17.20 -15.09 20.89
C VAL A 312 17.92 -15.89 21.96
N THR A 313 17.78 -15.46 23.21
CA THR A 313 18.55 -15.97 24.35
C THR A 313 17.64 -16.53 25.43
N MET A 314 18.22 -17.16 26.44
CA MET A 314 17.47 -17.67 27.60
C MET A 314 16.68 -16.60 28.36
N ASN A 315 17.02 -15.30 28.20
CA ASN A 315 16.29 -14.20 28.83
C ASN A 315 15.12 -13.69 27.96
N THR A 316 15.03 -14.12 26.70
CA THR A 316 13.94 -13.71 25.81
C THR A 316 12.66 -14.40 26.24
N LEU A 317 11.59 -13.63 26.49
CA LEU A 317 10.27 -14.22 26.64
C LEU A 317 9.83 -14.81 25.29
N ILE A 318 9.47 -16.09 25.28
CA ILE A 318 8.88 -16.77 24.13
C ILE A 318 7.57 -17.38 24.57
N GLU A 319 6.45 -16.81 24.13
CA GLU A 319 5.14 -17.36 24.46
C GLU A 319 4.75 -18.47 23.46
N ARG A 320 4.96 -18.22 22.16
CA ARG A 320 4.49 -19.10 21.10
C ARG A 320 5.52 -19.19 19.98
N VAL A 321 5.59 -20.36 19.36
CA VAL A 321 6.35 -20.59 18.13
C VAL A 321 5.41 -21.17 17.10
N LYS A 322 5.27 -20.53 15.93
CA LYS A 322 4.37 -20.96 14.85
C LYS A 322 5.01 -20.76 13.48
N THR A 323 4.43 -21.36 12.45
CA THR A 323 4.76 -21.04 11.06
C THR A 323 4.26 -19.65 10.70
N VAL A 324 4.89 -19.05 9.68
CA VAL A 324 4.41 -17.79 9.11
C VAL A 324 3.02 -17.95 8.48
N VAL A 325 2.24 -16.88 8.54
CA VAL A 325 0.96 -16.73 7.85
C VAL A 325 1.26 -16.33 6.41
N GLN A 326 0.91 -17.20 5.47
CA GLN A 326 1.18 -16.97 4.04
C GLN A 326 0.36 -15.82 3.48
N SER A 327 0.94 -15.06 2.56
CA SER A 327 0.23 -13.96 1.88
C SER A 327 -0.91 -14.47 1.00
N GLY A 328 -0.87 -15.74 0.60
CA GLY A 328 -1.91 -16.43 -0.17
C GLY A 328 -3.29 -16.52 0.51
N ILE A 329 -3.41 -16.12 1.78
CA ILE A 329 -4.71 -15.97 2.46
C ILE A 329 -5.50 -14.79 1.87
N HIS A 330 -4.81 -13.77 1.34
CA HIS A 330 -5.45 -12.59 0.76
C HIS A 330 -5.17 -12.39 -0.73
N PHE A 331 -3.98 -12.77 -1.18
CA PHE A 331 -3.60 -12.64 -2.58
C PHE A 331 -3.75 -13.96 -3.32
N SER A 332 -4.09 -13.88 -4.60
CA SER A 332 -4.04 -15.05 -5.46
C SER A 332 -2.60 -15.56 -5.58
N THR A 333 -2.47 -16.88 -5.65
CA THR A 333 -1.22 -17.56 -5.99
C THR A 333 -1.22 -18.04 -7.45
N SER A 334 -2.36 -17.95 -8.13
CA SER A 334 -2.52 -18.40 -9.51
C SER A 334 -1.85 -17.44 -10.49
N ARG A 335 -1.24 -17.99 -11.54
CA ARG A 335 -0.67 -17.23 -12.66
C ARG A 335 -1.56 -17.19 -13.91
N THR A 336 -2.73 -17.81 -13.85
CA THR A 336 -3.68 -17.80 -14.95
C THR A 336 -4.83 -16.86 -14.63
N ILE A 337 -5.05 -15.85 -15.46
CA ILE A 337 -6.17 -14.93 -15.34
C ILE A 337 -7.27 -15.28 -16.35
N ARG A 338 -8.52 -15.17 -15.90
CA ARG A 338 -9.70 -15.42 -16.73
C ARG A 338 -10.27 -14.11 -17.27
N HIS A 339 -10.24 -13.94 -18.58
CA HIS A 339 -10.83 -12.81 -19.32
C HIS A 339 -12.16 -13.24 -19.95
N GLY A 340 -13.23 -13.19 -19.16
CA GLY A 340 -14.54 -13.70 -19.56
C GLY A 340 -14.50 -15.19 -19.91
N VAL A 341 -14.56 -15.51 -21.20
CA VAL A 341 -14.45 -16.88 -21.73
C VAL A 341 -13.02 -17.32 -22.04
N HIS A 342 -12.05 -16.42 -22.05
CA HIS A 342 -10.65 -16.72 -22.33
C HIS A 342 -9.84 -16.85 -21.03
N THR A 343 -8.74 -17.57 -21.11
CA THR A 343 -7.74 -17.67 -20.04
C THR A 343 -6.39 -17.30 -20.63
N ALA A 344 -5.64 -16.46 -19.93
CA ALA A 344 -4.31 -16.02 -20.33
C ALA A 344 -3.34 -16.16 -19.15
N GLU A 345 -2.06 -16.34 -19.46
CA GLU A 345 -1.01 -16.19 -18.46
C GLU A 345 -0.86 -14.72 -18.07
N VAL A 346 -0.69 -14.49 -16.78
CA VAL A 346 -0.42 -13.14 -16.25
C VAL A 346 0.92 -12.64 -16.77
N PRO A 347 1.01 -11.34 -17.13
CA PRO A 347 2.28 -10.76 -17.54
C PRO A 347 3.35 -10.91 -16.45
N LEU A 348 4.54 -11.31 -16.90
CA LEU A 348 5.76 -11.25 -16.10
C LEU A 348 6.40 -9.88 -16.32
N TRP A 349 6.82 -9.24 -15.23
CA TRP A 349 7.73 -8.11 -15.34
C TRP A 349 9.13 -8.66 -15.43
N MET A 350 9.58 -8.90 -16.65
CA MET A 350 11.00 -9.11 -16.89
C MET A 350 11.70 -7.77 -16.64
N GLU A 351 12.66 -7.77 -15.71
CA GLU A 351 13.49 -6.61 -15.42
C GLU A 351 14.04 -6.04 -16.74
N ALA A 352 13.58 -4.85 -17.12
CA ALA A 352 14.39 -4.03 -18.01
C ALA A 352 15.58 -3.57 -17.16
N GLU A 353 16.76 -4.11 -17.45
CA GLU A 353 18.07 -3.81 -16.84
C GLU A 353 18.02 -2.56 -15.95
N HIS A 354 17.73 -2.76 -14.67
CA HIS A 354 17.79 -1.69 -13.69
C HIS A 354 19.19 -1.71 -13.11
N GLU A 355 20.07 -0.94 -13.74
CA GLU A 355 21.34 -0.53 -13.14
C GLU A 355 21.02 0.10 -11.77
N ASP A 356 21.50 -0.57 -10.72
CA ASP A 356 21.75 -0.01 -9.40
C ASP A 356 20.52 0.38 -8.54
N ARG A 357 19.67 -0.61 -8.20
CA ARG A 357 18.66 -0.45 -7.13
C ARG A 357 18.77 -1.54 -6.08
N SER A 358 19.42 -1.22 -4.96
CA SER A 358 19.64 -2.13 -3.83
C SER A 358 18.42 -2.38 -2.93
N ASN A 359 17.25 -1.80 -3.24
CA ASN A 359 16.07 -1.83 -2.37
C ASN A 359 14.81 -2.32 -3.11
N ILE A 360 14.28 -3.47 -2.67
CA ILE A 360 13.08 -4.13 -3.23
C ILE A 360 11.86 -3.20 -3.22
N GLN A 361 11.67 -2.40 -2.17
CA GLN A 361 10.55 -1.45 -2.09
C GLN A 361 10.61 -0.40 -3.20
N GLU A 362 11.82 0.03 -3.61
CA GLU A 362 11.96 0.96 -4.73
C GLU A 362 11.60 0.28 -6.04
N ILE A 363 12.06 -0.95 -6.26
CA ILE A 363 11.73 -1.74 -7.45
C ILE A 363 10.21 -1.90 -7.58
N VAL A 364 9.55 -2.36 -6.51
CA VAL A 364 8.10 -2.56 -6.47
C VAL A 364 7.35 -1.25 -6.73
N ARG A 365 7.81 -0.11 -6.18
CA ARG A 365 7.18 1.18 -6.43
C ARG A 365 7.19 1.55 -7.92
N HIS A 366 8.24 1.19 -8.64
CA HIS A 366 8.33 1.41 -10.09
C HIS A 366 7.42 0.47 -10.91
N LEU A 367 6.82 -0.55 -10.30
CA LEU A 367 5.82 -1.42 -10.94
C LEU A 367 4.40 -0.83 -10.91
N TYR A 368 4.16 0.20 -10.08
CA TYR A 368 2.85 0.86 -10.01
C TYR A 368 2.59 1.74 -11.24
N LEU A 369 1.37 1.63 -11.78
CA LEU A 369 1.00 2.29 -13.04
C LEU A 369 1.20 3.81 -12.98
N THR A 370 0.87 4.44 -11.84
CA THR A 370 1.03 5.89 -11.68
C THR A 370 2.47 6.33 -11.42
N SER A 371 3.37 5.38 -11.15
CA SER A 371 4.82 5.59 -11.02
C SER A 371 5.58 5.31 -12.33
N GLN A 372 4.91 4.77 -13.35
CA GLN A 372 5.46 4.55 -14.68
C GLN A 372 5.05 5.67 -15.64
N LEU A 373 6.01 6.16 -16.44
CA LEU A 373 5.69 6.85 -17.68
C LEU A 373 5.11 5.79 -18.63
N THR A 374 3.79 5.69 -18.72
CA THR A 374 3.12 4.84 -19.72
C THR A 374 3.36 5.40 -21.12
N LEU A 375 4.55 5.17 -21.67
CA LEU A 375 4.80 5.18 -23.10
C LEU A 375 4.81 3.73 -23.54
N HIS A 376 3.65 3.19 -23.92
CA HIS A 376 3.65 1.96 -24.70
C HIS A 376 4.33 2.27 -26.04
N PRO A 377 5.27 1.43 -26.52
CA PRO A 377 5.68 1.49 -27.90
C PRO A 377 4.42 1.30 -28.74
N LEU A 378 4.04 2.31 -29.52
CA LEU A 378 3.05 2.14 -30.57
C LEU A 378 3.60 1.05 -31.48
N LYS A 379 3.04 -0.15 -31.39
CA LYS A 379 3.33 -1.21 -32.36
C LYS A 379 2.95 -0.63 -33.72
N ALA A 380 3.90 -0.55 -34.64
CA ALA A 380 3.64 0.03 -35.95
C ALA A 380 2.46 -0.72 -36.59
N TYR A 381 1.44 0.03 -36.98
CA TYR A 381 0.29 -0.51 -37.70
C TYR A 381 0.78 -1.27 -38.94
N SER A 382 0.61 -2.60 -38.94
CA SER A 382 0.91 -3.45 -40.09
C SER A 382 -0.40 -3.85 -40.77
N PRO A 383 -0.62 -3.46 -42.04
CA PRO A 383 -1.79 -3.87 -42.81
C PRO A 383 -1.96 -5.39 -42.97
N MET A 384 -0.92 -6.17 -42.66
CA MET A 384 -0.92 -7.64 -42.75
C MET A 384 -1.68 -8.32 -41.59
N ASP A 385 -1.88 -7.68 -40.45
CA ASP A 385 -2.59 -8.29 -39.32
C ASP A 385 -4.12 -8.38 -39.58
N MET A 386 -4.64 -7.57 -40.51
CA MET A 386 -6.04 -7.58 -40.95
C MET A 386 -6.41 -8.75 -41.87
N THR A 387 -5.47 -9.36 -42.62
CA THR A 387 -5.82 -10.43 -43.56
C THR A 387 -6.20 -11.73 -42.84
N SER A 388 -5.70 -11.96 -41.63
CA SER A 388 -6.10 -13.09 -40.78
C SER A 388 -7.51 -12.95 -40.20
N VAL A 389 -7.92 -11.71 -39.88
CA VAL A 389 -9.26 -11.39 -39.34
C VAL A 389 -10.30 -11.25 -40.47
N ALA A 390 -9.91 -10.75 -41.64
CA ALA A 390 -10.79 -10.61 -42.79
C ALA A 390 -11.17 -11.98 -43.41
N GLN A 391 -10.28 -12.98 -43.36
CA GLN A 391 -10.58 -14.33 -43.83
C GLN A 391 -11.50 -15.11 -42.90
N SER A 392 -11.50 -14.81 -41.60
CA SER A 392 -12.41 -15.43 -40.62
C SER A 392 -13.80 -14.77 -40.59
N GLN A 393 -13.93 -13.51 -41.00
CA GLN A 393 -15.23 -12.79 -41.07
C GLN A 393 -15.92 -12.84 -42.44
N ALA A 394 -15.23 -13.26 -43.50
CA ALA A 394 -15.83 -13.41 -44.84
C ALA A 394 -16.84 -14.58 -44.95
N SER A 395 -16.88 -15.49 -43.97
CA SER A 395 -17.84 -16.61 -43.94
C SER A 395 -19.15 -16.29 -43.21
N GLN A 396 -19.36 -15.05 -42.71
CA GLN A 396 -20.54 -14.67 -41.92
C GLN A 396 -21.17 -13.32 -42.33
N LYS A 397 -20.99 -12.87 -43.59
CA LYS A 397 -21.79 -11.76 -44.13
C LYS A 397 -23.01 -12.27 -44.89
N SER A 398 -24.15 -12.33 -44.22
CA SER A 398 -25.42 -11.90 -44.84
C SER A 398 -26.49 -11.65 -43.77
N ASN A 399 -26.66 -10.39 -43.36
CA ASN A 399 -27.95 -9.67 -43.47
C ASN A 399 -27.99 -8.47 -42.52
N ALA A 400 -28.05 -7.29 -43.15
CA ALA A 400 -28.80 -6.08 -42.78
C ALA A 400 -28.52 -5.38 -41.44
N ALA A 401 -28.74 -4.08 -41.27
CA ALA A 401 -28.75 -2.91 -42.12
C ALA A 401 -28.81 -1.70 -41.17
N LEU A 402 -28.03 -0.68 -41.52
CA LEU A 402 -28.07 0.73 -41.17
C LEU A 402 -29.41 1.28 -40.60
N VAL A 403 -29.40 1.88 -39.39
CA VAL A 403 -30.31 2.98 -39.00
C VAL A 403 -29.59 3.94 -38.03
N HIS A 404 -29.63 5.23 -38.36
CA HIS A 404 -29.20 6.39 -37.56
C HIS A 404 -30.02 6.57 -36.29
N LEU A 405 -29.43 7.15 -35.24
CA LEU A 405 -30.12 8.15 -34.40
C LEU A 405 -29.11 9.08 -33.69
N GLN A 406 -29.43 10.35 -33.79
CA GLN A 406 -28.79 11.53 -33.25
C GLN A 406 -29.85 12.16 -32.34
N ALA A 407 -29.59 12.30 -31.03
CA ALA A 407 -30.28 13.23 -30.12
C ALA A 407 -29.66 13.23 -28.72
N ASP A 408 -29.16 14.40 -28.32
CA ASP A 408 -29.30 15.09 -27.04
C ASP A 408 -29.16 14.33 -25.71
N VAL A 409 -28.03 14.57 -25.02
CA VAL A 409 -28.00 14.82 -23.58
C VAL A 409 -27.13 16.05 -23.35
N THR A 410 -27.79 17.17 -23.04
CA THR A 410 -27.21 18.40 -22.50
C THR A 410 -26.81 18.24 -21.04
N ASP A 411 -25.78 19.01 -20.67
CA ASP A 411 -25.38 19.45 -19.33
C ASP A 411 -24.68 18.47 -18.38
N CYS A 412 -23.35 18.42 -18.51
CA CYS A 412 -22.42 18.99 -17.51
C CYS A 412 -21.02 19.11 -18.15
N SER A 413 -20.52 20.33 -18.32
CA SER A 413 -19.23 20.62 -18.97
C SER A 413 -18.03 20.12 -18.15
N PRO A 414 -17.02 19.46 -18.75
CA PRO A 414 -15.77 19.08 -18.08
C PRO A 414 -14.93 20.26 -17.57
N HIS A 415 -15.29 21.50 -17.92
CA HIS A 415 -14.57 22.70 -17.48
C HIS A 415 -14.95 23.15 -16.06
N ASP A 416 -16.13 22.80 -15.55
CA ASP A 416 -16.59 23.32 -14.24
C ASP A 416 -15.95 22.61 -13.03
N VAL A 417 -15.19 21.53 -13.25
CA VAL A 417 -14.51 20.78 -12.16
C VAL A 417 -13.00 20.99 -12.16
N LEU A 418 -12.40 21.37 -13.30
CA LEU A 418 -10.98 21.71 -13.38
C LEU A 418 -10.67 23.06 -12.72
N ASP A 419 -11.59 24.02 -12.80
CA ASP A 419 -11.41 25.32 -12.12
C ASP A 419 -11.44 25.17 -10.60
N VAL A 420 -12.13 24.16 -10.05
CA VAL A 420 -12.16 23.88 -8.60
C VAL A 420 -10.90 23.13 -8.11
N ILE A 421 -10.09 22.55 -9.00
CA ILE A 421 -8.79 21.94 -8.66
C ILE A 421 -7.65 22.97 -8.71
N ILE A 422 -7.85 24.08 -9.44
CA ILE A 422 -6.84 25.14 -9.60
C ILE A 422 -7.13 26.38 -8.73
N ASP A 423 -8.38 26.62 -8.32
CA ASP A 423 -8.72 27.71 -7.39
C ASP A 423 -8.85 27.25 -5.93
N THR A 424 -7.73 27.21 -5.23
CA THR A 424 -7.65 27.43 -3.78
C THR A 424 -6.44 28.34 -3.53
N PRO A 425 -6.61 29.48 -2.82
CA PRO A 425 -6.60 30.80 -3.45
C PRO A 425 -5.18 31.30 -3.75
N VAL A 426 -5.10 32.13 -4.78
CA VAL A 426 -4.05 33.09 -5.15
C VAL A 426 -3.24 33.65 -3.95
N LYS A 427 -3.86 33.84 -2.78
CA LYS A 427 -3.20 34.20 -1.51
C LYS A 427 -2.06 33.26 -1.07
N TRP A 428 -2.10 31.96 -1.37
CA TRP A 428 -1.06 31.01 -0.96
C TRP A 428 0.15 31.04 -1.87
N ALA A 429 -0.06 31.23 -3.18
CA ALA A 429 1.01 31.50 -4.13
C ALA A 429 1.72 32.81 -3.76
N GLU A 430 0.97 33.83 -3.34
CA GLU A 430 1.51 35.10 -2.82
C GLU A 430 2.28 34.93 -1.52
N LEU A 431 1.84 34.08 -0.59
CA LEU A 431 2.53 33.84 0.70
C LEU A 431 3.84 33.05 0.51
N ILE A 432 3.85 32.10 -0.42
CA ILE A 432 5.04 31.34 -0.82
C ILE A 432 5.98 32.24 -1.64
N ALA A 433 5.46 33.07 -2.53
CA ALA A 433 6.24 34.03 -3.31
C ALA A 433 6.87 35.12 -2.43
N ALA A 434 6.12 35.72 -1.50
CA ALA A 434 6.60 36.74 -0.57
C ALA A 434 7.66 36.20 0.41
N HIS A 435 7.60 34.91 0.77
CA HIS A 435 8.63 34.27 1.58
C HIS A 435 9.89 33.93 0.78
N ASN A 436 9.73 33.51 -0.48
CA ASN A 436 10.84 33.21 -1.39
C ASN A 436 11.59 34.47 -1.85
N GLU A 437 10.88 35.56 -2.10
CA GLU A 437 11.45 36.88 -2.44
C GLU A 437 12.34 37.42 -1.30
N LYS A 438 11.96 37.11 -0.04
CA LYS A 438 12.71 37.47 1.16
C LYS A 438 13.96 36.63 1.42
N LEU A 439 14.05 35.44 0.82
CA LEU A 439 15.16 34.48 1.03
C LEU A 439 16.18 34.47 -0.11
N TYR A 440 15.76 34.75 -1.35
CA TYR A 440 16.60 34.48 -2.54
C TYR A 440 16.76 35.65 -3.52
N GLY A 441 16.11 36.81 -3.30
CA GLY A 441 16.12 37.90 -4.28
C GLY A 441 15.34 37.55 -5.55
N THR A 442 15.06 38.55 -6.38
CA THR A 442 14.07 38.56 -7.47
C THR A 442 14.35 37.65 -8.68
N ASP A 443 15.39 36.84 -8.67
CA ASP A 443 15.80 36.04 -9.84
C ASP A 443 15.54 34.54 -9.64
N ILE A 444 14.27 34.13 -9.66
CA ILE A 444 13.91 32.73 -9.97
C ILE A 444 12.77 32.71 -10.98
N ILE A 445 13.05 32.09 -12.12
CA ILE A 445 12.13 31.82 -13.22
C ILE A 445 11.08 30.81 -12.74
N PHE A 446 9.79 31.18 -12.82
CA PHE A 446 8.69 30.24 -12.66
C PHE A 446 8.69 29.25 -13.84
N TYR A 447 8.88 27.96 -13.57
CA TYR A 447 8.45 26.94 -14.51
C TYR A 447 6.93 26.86 -14.44
N HIS A 448 6.26 27.51 -15.39
CA HIS A 448 4.87 27.21 -15.71
C HIS A 448 4.84 25.78 -16.25
N ILE A 449 4.40 24.81 -15.45
CA ILE A 449 4.14 23.45 -15.93
C ILE A 449 2.83 23.52 -16.71
N SER A 450 2.92 23.91 -17.97
CA SER A 450 1.85 23.72 -18.96
C SER A 450 1.77 22.23 -19.26
N PHE A 451 0.65 21.60 -18.91
CA PHE A 451 0.34 20.25 -19.37
C PHE A 451 0.08 20.26 -20.88
N PRO A 452 0.65 19.33 -21.67
CA PRO A 452 0.22 19.15 -23.04
C PRO A 452 -1.17 18.51 -23.04
N LEU A 453 -2.20 19.35 -23.19
CA LEU A 453 -3.44 18.96 -23.86
C LEU A 453 -3.06 18.52 -25.27
N THR A 454 -3.12 17.23 -25.58
CA THR A 454 -3.19 16.80 -26.98
C THR A 454 -4.65 16.54 -27.32
N LEU A 455 -5.30 17.61 -27.78
CA LEU A 455 -6.49 17.55 -28.62
C LEU A 455 -6.16 16.80 -29.92
N PHE A 456 -6.99 15.82 -30.25
CA PHE A 456 -7.15 15.37 -31.63
C PHE A 456 -7.95 16.41 -32.41
N THR A 457 -7.41 16.95 -33.49
CA THR A 457 -8.21 17.41 -34.65
C THR A 457 -7.48 17.20 -35.98
N LYS A 458 -8.09 16.32 -36.79
CA LYS A 458 -8.20 16.24 -38.26
C LYS A 458 -7.16 16.92 -39.17
N ARG A 459 -6.55 16.06 -40.00
CA ARG A 459 -6.26 16.15 -41.46
C ARG A 459 -6.31 17.53 -42.14
N TRP A 460 -5.24 17.85 -42.87
CA TRP A 460 -5.19 17.67 -44.33
C TRP A 460 -3.89 16.96 -44.73
#